data_AF-A0A7S8EHP3-F1
#
_entry.id   AF-A0A7S8EHP3-F1
#
_cell.length_a   1.000
_cell.length_b   1.000
_cell.length_c   1.000
_cell.angle_alpha   90.00
_cell.angle_beta   90.00
_cell.angle_gamma   90.00
#
_symmetry.space_group_name_H-M   'P 1'
#
loop_
_entity.id
_entity.type
_entity.pdbx_description
1 polymer ?
#
loop_
_entity_poly.entity_id
_entity_poly.type
_entity_poly.pdbx_seq_one_letter_code
_entity_poly.pdbx_strand_id
1 'polypeptide(L)'
;MTNFAILTGKTLAARIAGFGKVSATYAKATHQLAYSALNHVELHHDAKYMNALFNATPANYRNALVKWAVAFGKVAFDPKAGAGFTYAKAKVSDMPGAMKISPADFVKDSTKSTAEFDEMKRLESMIKLFREKGASKKMVKALEGVQRMFTGETAAPVNVVAATTVIKARKAKAAATAPKAAKVEKVAAAA
;
A
#
# COMPACT_ATOMS: atom_id res chain seq x y z
N MET A 1 3.32 21.22 34.56
CA MET A 1 2.28 20.28 34.11
C MET A 1 1.03 21.09 33.79
N THR A 2 0.45 20.93 32.61
CA THR A 2 -0.83 21.56 32.25
C THR A 2 -1.96 20.83 32.97
N ASN A 3 -2.82 21.57 33.68
CA ASN A 3 -3.98 21.01 34.35
C ASN A 3 -5.16 20.94 33.37
N PHE A 4 -5.78 19.78 33.21
CA PHE A 4 -6.91 19.58 32.31
C PHE A 4 -8.22 19.65 33.10
N ALA A 5 -8.94 20.76 32.97
CA ALA A 5 -10.26 20.91 33.59
C ALA A 5 -11.34 20.15 32.79
N ILE A 6 -12.22 19.44 33.49
CA ILE A 6 -13.38 18.79 32.89
C ILE A 6 -14.45 19.85 32.63
N LEU A 7 -14.81 20.05 31.36
CA LEU A 7 -15.86 20.97 30.94
C LEU A 7 -17.21 20.26 30.95
N THR A 8 -18.26 20.89 31.50
CA THR A 8 -19.61 20.32 31.57
C THR A 8 -20.70 21.31 31.19
N GLY A 9 -21.88 20.79 30.80
CA GLY A 9 -23.08 21.57 30.50
C GLY A 9 -22.89 22.63 29.41
N LYS A 10 -23.36 23.86 29.67
CA LYS A 10 -23.33 24.98 28.71
C LYS A 10 -21.91 25.33 28.23
N THR A 11 -20.90 25.17 29.09
CA THR A 11 -19.50 25.49 28.75
C THR A 11 -18.93 24.51 27.71
N LEU A 12 -19.29 23.23 27.82
CA LEU A 12 -18.91 22.21 26.86
C LEU A 12 -19.58 22.47 25.50
N ALA A 13 -20.89 22.76 25.48
CA ALA A 13 -21.61 23.05 24.24
C ALA A 13 -21.01 24.27 23.49
N ALA A 14 -20.69 25.35 24.21
CA ALA A 14 -20.06 26.54 23.64
C ALA A 14 -18.65 26.23 23.09
N ARG A 15 -17.86 25.42 23.79
CA ARG A 15 -16.52 25.01 23.33
C ARG A 15 -16.57 24.12 22.11
N ILE A 16 -17.52 23.19 22.02
CA ILE A 16 -17.74 22.35 20.84
C ILE A 16 -18.12 23.23 19.63
N ALA A 17 -19.05 24.16 19.79
CA ALA A 17 -19.45 25.08 18.72
C ALA A 17 -18.29 25.95 18.21
N GLY A 18 -17.38 26.36 19.09
CA GLY A 18 -16.20 27.15 18.75
C GLY A 18 -14.99 26.35 18.26
N PHE A 19 -14.96 25.03 18.49
CA PHE A 19 -13.78 24.20 18.26
C PHE A 19 -13.29 24.23 16.81
N GLY A 20 -14.22 24.20 15.85
CA GLY A 20 -13.88 24.24 14.42
C GLY A 20 -13.12 25.50 14.01
N LYS A 21 -13.40 26.66 14.62
CA LYS A 21 -12.67 27.90 14.35
C LYS A 21 -11.26 27.85 14.91
N VAL A 22 -11.11 27.34 16.14
CA VAL A 22 -9.80 27.21 16.80
C VAL A 22 -8.91 26.24 16.03
N SER A 23 -9.45 25.09 15.62
CA SER A 23 -8.69 24.10 14.85
C SER A 23 -8.29 24.62 13.48
N ALA A 24 -9.16 25.35 12.79
CA ALA A 24 -8.84 25.97 11.50
C ALA A 24 -7.72 27.02 11.63
N THR A 25 -7.76 27.88 12.65
CA THR A 25 -6.69 28.87 12.89
C THR A 25 -5.37 28.20 13.23
N TYR A 26 -5.39 27.16 14.07
CA TYR A 26 -4.20 26.38 14.40
C TYR A 26 -3.60 25.70 13.16
N ALA A 27 -4.44 25.08 12.32
CA ALA A 27 -4.01 24.44 11.09
C ALA A 27 -3.36 25.45 10.13
N LYS A 28 -3.96 26.64 9.95
CA LYS A 28 -3.40 27.73 9.14
C LYS A 28 -2.05 28.20 9.68
N ALA A 29 -1.94 28.45 10.98
CA ALA A 29 -0.70 28.89 11.61
C ALA A 29 0.41 27.85 11.47
N THR A 30 0.08 26.57 11.68
CA THR A 30 1.03 25.45 11.55
C THR A 30 1.51 25.30 10.10
N HIS A 31 0.59 25.41 9.14
CA HIS A 31 0.91 25.36 7.71
C HIS A 31 1.82 26.52 7.28
N GLN A 32 1.47 27.75 7.69
CA GLN A 32 2.29 28.93 7.41
C GLN A 32 3.70 28.78 7.97
N LEU A 33 3.83 28.32 9.22
CA LEU A 33 5.13 28.12 9.85
C LEU A 33 5.97 27.06 9.13
N ALA A 34 5.35 25.93 8.76
CA ALA A 34 6.02 24.88 8.00
C ALA A 34 6.45 25.36 6.61
N TYR A 35 5.58 26.08 5.90
CA TYR A 35 5.89 26.66 4.60
C TYR A 35 7.02 27.69 4.69
N SER A 36 6.97 28.61 5.64
CA SER A 36 8.03 29.61 5.83
C SER A 36 9.38 28.97 6.14
N ALA A 37 9.40 27.94 6.99
CA ALA A 37 10.62 27.22 7.30
C ALA A 37 11.14 26.44 6.07
N LEU A 38 10.27 25.89 5.22
CA LEU A 38 10.67 25.20 3.98
C LEU A 38 11.20 26.19 2.93
N ASN A 39 10.53 27.33 2.80
CA ASN A 39 10.93 28.41 1.90
C ASN A 39 12.30 28.99 2.27
N HIS A 40 12.64 29.03 3.57
CA HIS A 40 13.98 29.40 3.99
C HIS A 40 15.05 28.43 3.48
N VAL A 41 14.76 27.12 3.46
CA VAL A 41 15.68 26.13 2.88
C VAL A 41 15.87 26.36 1.38
N GLU A 42 14.80 26.73 0.68
CA GLU A 42 14.88 27.01 -0.76
C GLU A 42 15.76 28.22 -1.07
N LEU A 43 15.59 29.31 -0.31
CA LEU A 43 16.30 30.56 -0.52
C LEU A 43 17.74 30.57 0.00
N HIS A 44 18.00 29.90 1.13
CA HIS A 44 19.28 30.00 1.84
C HIS A 44 20.05 28.68 1.96
N HIS A 45 19.48 27.57 1.45
CA HIS A 45 20.09 26.25 1.46
C HIS A 45 20.46 25.75 2.87
N ASP A 46 19.77 26.25 3.90
CA ASP A 46 19.95 25.90 5.31
C ASP A 46 18.66 25.32 5.89
N ALA A 47 18.77 24.15 6.54
CA ALA A 47 17.68 23.44 7.18
C ALA A 47 17.45 23.82 8.65
N LYS A 48 18.17 24.81 9.19
CA LYS A 48 18.10 25.25 10.60
C LYS A 48 16.67 25.45 11.12
N TYR A 49 15.83 26.20 10.41
CA TYR A 49 14.46 26.46 10.86
C TYR A 49 13.55 25.23 10.74
N MET A 50 13.83 24.35 9.78
CA MET A 50 13.07 23.11 9.66
C MET A 50 13.40 22.14 10.80
N ASN A 51 14.66 22.09 11.22
CA ASN A 51 15.10 21.35 12.41
C ASN A 51 14.53 21.93 13.70
N ALA A 52 14.55 23.26 13.85
CA ALA A 52 13.92 23.94 14.99
C ALA A 52 12.42 23.62 15.07
N LEU A 53 11.72 23.66 13.92
CA LEU A 53 10.31 23.31 13.83
C LEU A 53 10.08 21.83 14.19
N PHE A 54 10.88 20.90 13.67
CA PHE A 54 10.78 19.48 14.00
C PHE A 54 10.90 19.20 15.51
N ASN A 55 11.86 19.86 16.17
CA ASN A 55 12.08 19.70 17.60
C ASN A 55 10.92 20.25 18.42
N ALA A 56 10.38 21.43 18.05
CA ALA A 56 9.21 22.04 18.69
C ALA A 56 7.89 21.30 18.40
N THR A 57 7.85 20.54 17.31
CA THR A 57 6.64 19.84 16.87
C THR A 57 6.35 18.62 17.76
N PRO A 58 5.09 18.39 18.17
CA PRO A 58 4.69 17.19 18.90
C PRO A 58 4.94 15.89 18.11
N ALA A 59 5.26 14.80 18.82
CA ALA A 59 5.68 13.54 18.21
C ALA A 59 4.69 12.96 17.18
N ASN A 60 3.39 13.12 17.41
CA ASN A 60 2.33 12.67 16.49
C ASN A 60 2.31 13.42 15.15
N TYR A 61 2.81 14.66 15.10
CA TYR A 61 2.84 15.47 13.89
C TYR A 61 4.20 15.44 13.16
N ARG A 62 5.27 15.03 13.85
CA ARG A 62 6.64 14.99 13.29
C ARG A 62 6.73 14.17 12.00
N ASN A 63 6.11 13.00 11.95
CA ASN A 63 6.13 12.16 10.73
C ASN A 63 5.46 12.86 9.54
N ALA A 64 4.39 13.61 9.81
CA ALA A 64 3.68 14.36 8.79
C ALA A 64 4.52 15.50 8.22
N LEU A 65 5.17 16.24 9.11
CA LEU A 65 6.12 17.27 8.75
C LEU A 65 7.27 16.73 7.90
N VAL A 66 7.87 15.59 8.29
CA VAL A 66 8.97 14.95 7.56
C VAL A 66 8.55 14.54 6.16
N LYS A 67 7.46 13.78 6.02
CA LYS A 67 7.00 13.31 4.71
C LYS A 67 6.68 14.47 3.77
N TRP A 68 5.99 15.49 4.29
CA TRP A 68 5.65 16.68 3.53
C TRP A 68 6.88 17.48 3.09
N ALA A 69 7.80 17.77 4.02
CA ALA A 69 9.00 18.55 3.71
C ALA A 69 9.92 17.81 2.72
N VAL A 70 10.05 16.50 2.84
CA VAL A 70 10.85 15.65 1.94
C VAL A 70 10.23 15.53 0.54
N ALA A 71 8.91 15.66 0.42
CA ALA A 71 8.18 15.58 -0.84
C ALA A 71 8.21 16.90 -1.63
N PHE A 72 8.06 18.04 -0.94
CA PHE A 72 7.96 19.35 -1.60
C PHE A 72 9.24 20.18 -1.54
N GLY A 73 10.19 19.87 -0.65
CA GLY A 73 11.40 20.67 -0.48
C GLY A 73 12.68 19.97 -0.90
N LYS A 74 13.75 20.78 -1.03
CA LYS A 74 15.13 20.32 -1.22
C LYS A 74 15.76 19.82 0.07
N VAL A 75 15.06 18.91 0.77
CA VAL A 75 15.52 18.34 2.03
C VAL A 75 15.53 16.82 2.00
N ALA A 76 16.49 16.26 2.72
CA ALA A 76 16.51 14.87 3.15
C ALA A 76 16.36 14.84 4.67
N PHE A 77 15.83 13.75 5.20
CA PHE A 77 15.70 13.54 6.63
C PHE A 77 16.41 12.25 7.00
N ASP A 78 17.34 12.31 7.96
CA ASP A 78 18.04 11.14 8.47
C ASP A 78 17.54 10.80 9.88
N PRO A 79 16.77 9.70 10.05
CA PRO A 79 16.29 9.28 11.37
C PRO A 79 17.38 8.69 12.26
N LYS A 80 18.55 8.33 11.71
CA LYS A 80 19.66 7.68 12.45
C LYS A 80 20.74 8.68 12.87
N ALA A 81 21.04 9.68 12.04
CA ALA A 81 22.04 10.72 12.31
C ALA A 81 21.46 11.92 13.09
N GLY A 82 20.74 11.66 14.19
CA GLY A 82 20.23 12.71 15.08
C GLY A 82 18.83 13.25 14.74
N ALA A 83 18.07 12.57 13.87
CA ALA A 83 16.69 12.93 13.51
C ALA A 83 16.55 14.38 13.03
N GLY A 84 17.28 14.72 11.97
CA GLY A 84 17.35 16.07 11.42
C GLY A 84 17.17 16.11 9.90
N PHE A 85 16.72 17.26 9.43
CA PHE A 85 16.71 17.67 8.03
C PHE A 85 18.07 18.17 7.60
N THR A 86 18.48 17.77 6.40
CA THR A 86 19.67 18.23 5.70
C THR A 86 19.28 18.76 4.32
N TYR A 87 19.98 19.80 3.85
CA TYR A 87 19.79 20.30 2.50
C TYR A 87 20.24 19.25 1.47
N ALA A 88 19.38 19.00 0.47
CA ALA A 88 19.60 18.00 -0.57
C ALA A 88 19.53 18.65 -1.95
N LYS A 89 20.68 19.12 -2.45
CA LYS A 89 20.80 19.84 -3.73
C LYS A 89 20.27 19.07 -4.94
N ALA A 90 20.34 17.73 -4.91
CA ALA A 90 19.91 16.87 -6.01
C ALA A 90 18.38 16.77 -6.16
N LYS A 91 17.62 17.25 -5.18
CA LYS A 91 16.15 17.19 -5.23
C LYS A 91 15.56 18.43 -5.88
N VAL A 92 14.39 18.25 -6.47
CA VAL A 92 13.55 19.33 -6.99
C VAL A 92 12.56 19.73 -5.90
N SER A 93 12.40 21.02 -5.66
CA SER A 93 11.36 21.57 -4.80
C SER A 93 10.12 21.93 -5.60
N ASP A 94 8.96 21.69 -5.01
CA ASP A 94 7.66 22.15 -5.49
C ASP A 94 7.02 23.03 -4.40
N MET A 95 7.46 24.29 -4.37
CA MET A 95 6.94 25.30 -3.45
C MET A 95 5.46 25.64 -3.72
N PRO A 96 4.98 25.75 -4.98
CA PRO A 96 3.57 25.93 -5.26
C PRO A 96 2.68 24.80 -4.73
N GLY A 97 3.14 23.55 -4.82
CA GLY A 97 2.46 22.38 -4.25
C GLY A 97 2.44 22.42 -2.72
N ALA A 98 3.58 22.74 -2.10
CA ALA A 98 3.69 22.94 -0.65
C ALA A 98 2.72 24.01 -0.11
N MET A 99 2.44 25.07 -0.88
CA MET A 99 1.50 26.10 -0.41
C MET A 99 0.05 25.58 -0.33
N LYS A 100 -0.33 24.63 -1.19
CA LYS A 100 -1.72 24.14 -1.33
C LYS A 100 -2.05 23.01 -0.35
N ILE A 101 -1.08 22.16 -0.03
CA ILE A 101 -1.31 20.94 0.77
C ILE A 101 -0.62 21.10 2.11
N SER A 102 -1.37 20.96 3.22
CA SER A 102 -0.80 20.99 4.56
C SER A 102 -0.05 19.69 4.88
N PRO A 103 0.95 19.71 5.80
CA PRO A 103 1.60 18.47 6.21
C PRO A 103 0.63 17.43 6.77
N ALA A 104 -0.42 17.90 7.44
CA ALA A 104 -1.46 17.04 8.03
C ALA A 104 -2.26 16.29 6.97
N ASP A 105 -2.54 16.94 5.83
CA ASP A 105 -3.37 16.37 4.77
C ASP A 105 -2.54 15.54 3.79
N PHE A 106 -1.26 15.90 3.58
CA PHE A 106 -0.33 15.12 2.78
C PHE A 106 -0.15 13.69 3.29
N VAL A 107 -0.12 13.50 4.62
CA VAL A 107 -0.04 12.13 5.17
C VAL A 107 -1.30 11.34 4.88
N LYS A 108 -2.48 11.96 5.00
CA LYS A 108 -3.75 11.26 4.74
C LYS A 108 -3.83 10.81 3.29
N ASP A 109 -3.40 11.67 2.36
CA ASP A 109 -3.43 11.36 0.93
C ASP A 109 -2.34 10.36 0.53
N SER A 110 -1.14 10.42 1.15
CA SER A 110 -0.10 9.40 0.92
C SER A 110 -0.42 8.03 1.53
N THR A 111 -1.34 7.94 2.50
CA THR A 111 -1.89 6.66 2.99
C THR A 111 -3.10 6.16 2.21
N LYS A 112 -3.76 7.02 1.43
CA LYS A 112 -4.72 6.58 0.41
C LYS A 112 -3.95 6.14 -0.81
N SER A 113 -3.23 5.03 -0.70
CA SER A 113 -2.87 4.31 -1.92
C SER A 113 -4.15 3.74 -2.52
N THR A 114 -4.84 4.52 -3.33
CA THR A 114 -5.49 4.02 -4.55
C THR A 114 -4.40 3.62 -5.54
N ALA A 115 -3.42 2.83 -5.09
CA ALA A 115 -2.70 1.97 -5.99
C ALA A 115 -3.74 0.92 -6.33
N GLU A 116 -4.32 1.01 -7.53
CA GLU A 116 -4.91 -0.15 -8.17
C GLU A 116 -3.95 -1.30 -7.92
N PHE A 117 -4.41 -2.29 -7.15
CA PHE A 117 -3.61 -3.44 -6.79
C PHE A 117 -3.41 -4.21 -8.09
N ASP A 118 -2.33 -3.89 -8.79
CA ASP A 118 -2.00 -4.48 -10.07
C ASP A 118 -1.40 -5.87 -9.81
N GLU A 119 -2.31 -6.83 -9.62
CA GLU A 119 -2.03 -8.24 -9.36
C GLU A 119 -1.05 -8.80 -10.38
N MET A 120 -1.12 -8.33 -11.62
CA MET A 120 -0.26 -8.74 -12.71
C MET A 120 1.19 -8.27 -12.52
N LYS A 121 1.37 -7.00 -12.14
CA LYS A 121 2.70 -6.46 -11.85
C LYS A 121 3.35 -7.14 -10.63
N ARG A 122 2.53 -7.53 -9.64
CA ARG A 122 2.99 -8.30 -8.48
C ARG A 122 3.36 -9.74 -8.86
N LEU A 123 2.56 -10.41 -9.69
CA LEU A 123 2.84 -11.75 -10.18
C LEU A 123 4.12 -11.80 -11.02
N GLU A 124 4.33 -10.80 -11.88
CA GLU A 124 5.55 -10.69 -12.70
C GLU A 124 6.80 -10.48 -11.83
N SER A 125 6.69 -9.64 -10.80
CA SER A 125 7.76 -9.41 -9.82
C SER A 125 8.10 -10.69 -9.04
N MET A 126 7.10 -11.49 -8.69
CA MET A 126 7.30 -12.80 -8.05
C MET A 126 7.96 -13.81 -8.99
N ILE A 127 7.55 -13.87 -10.26
CA ILE A 127 8.17 -14.77 -11.25
C ILE A 127 9.64 -14.43 -11.47
N LYS A 128 10.00 -13.13 -11.57
CA LYS A 128 11.40 -12.68 -11.65
C LYS A 128 12.20 -13.11 -10.42
N LEU A 129 11.65 -12.88 -9.23
CA LEU A 129 12.31 -13.24 -7.97
C LEU A 129 12.47 -14.76 -7.80
N PHE A 130 11.50 -15.57 -8.24
CA PHE A 130 11.60 -17.03 -8.22
C PHE A 130 12.59 -17.58 -9.27
N ARG A 131 12.73 -16.92 -10.43
CA ARG A 131 13.77 -17.25 -11.42
C ARG A 131 15.17 -16.94 -10.86
N GLU A 132 15.35 -15.80 -10.22
CA GLU A 132 16.64 -15.40 -9.63
C GLU A 132 17.03 -16.24 -8.41
N LYS A 133 16.07 -16.62 -7.58
CA LYS A 133 16.30 -17.49 -6.41
C LYS A 133 16.36 -18.98 -6.74
N GLY A 134 16.37 -19.36 -8.01
CA GLY A 134 16.56 -20.75 -8.44
C GLY A 134 15.38 -21.68 -8.13
N ALA A 135 14.15 -21.17 -8.13
CA ALA A 135 12.96 -22.00 -7.96
C ALA A 135 12.82 -23.04 -9.09
N SER A 136 12.13 -24.15 -8.80
CA SER A 136 12.00 -25.25 -9.76
C SER A 136 11.35 -24.78 -11.08
N LYS A 137 11.88 -25.24 -12.22
CA LYS A 137 11.38 -24.89 -13.56
C LYS A 137 9.88 -25.18 -13.74
N LYS A 138 9.32 -26.12 -12.97
CA LYS A 138 7.88 -26.45 -12.95
C LYS A 138 7.04 -25.36 -12.27
N MET A 139 7.53 -24.78 -11.18
CA MET A 139 6.85 -23.70 -10.44
C MET A 139 6.81 -22.41 -11.26
N VAL A 140 7.93 -22.04 -11.88
CA VAL A 140 8.02 -20.87 -12.75
C VAL A 140 7.09 -21.01 -13.95
N LYS A 141 7.06 -22.19 -14.59
CA LYS A 141 6.11 -22.47 -15.69
C LYS A 141 4.65 -22.48 -15.25
N ALA A 142 4.34 -22.93 -14.03
CA ALA A 142 2.99 -22.90 -13.50
C ALA A 142 2.52 -21.45 -13.25
N LEU A 143 3.37 -20.61 -12.68
CA LEU A 143 3.07 -19.18 -12.47
C LEU A 143 2.93 -18.40 -13.79
N GLU A 144 3.77 -18.71 -14.79
CA GLU A 144 3.63 -18.16 -16.14
C GLU A 144 2.34 -18.65 -16.85
N GLY A 145 1.94 -19.90 -16.61
CA GLY A 145 0.67 -20.43 -17.09
C GLY A 145 -0.53 -19.71 -16.48
N VAL A 146 -0.49 -19.42 -15.18
CA VAL A 146 -1.50 -18.61 -14.50
C VAL A 146 -1.52 -17.19 -15.07
N GLN A 147 -0.36 -16.56 -15.26
CA GLN A 147 -0.27 -15.23 -15.87
C GLN A 147 -0.92 -15.18 -17.26
N ARG A 148 -0.72 -16.21 -18.09
CA ARG A 148 -1.34 -16.32 -19.43
C ARG A 148 -2.85 -16.56 -19.40
N MET A 149 -3.36 -17.27 -18.39
CA MET A 149 -4.81 -17.46 -18.25
C MET A 149 -5.52 -16.16 -17.84
N PHE A 150 -4.85 -15.29 -17.08
CA PHE A 150 -5.40 -13.99 -16.68
C PHE A 150 -5.26 -12.90 -17.75
N THR A 151 -4.25 -12.93 -18.62
CA THR A 151 -4.13 -11.97 -19.74
C THR A 151 -5.02 -12.30 -20.94
N GLY A 152 -5.74 -13.43 -20.91
CA GLY A 152 -6.58 -13.86 -22.03
C GLY A 152 -5.79 -14.22 -23.30
N GLU A 153 -4.46 -14.31 -23.23
CA GLU A 153 -3.62 -14.68 -24.35
C GLU A 153 -3.61 -16.21 -24.50
N THR A 154 -4.77 -16.75 -24.91
CA THR A 154 -4.87 -18.13 -25.38
C THR A 154 -4.17 -18.25 -26.73
N ALA A 155 -2.87 -18.52 -26.70
CA ALA A 155 -2.18 -19.04 -27.86
C ALA A 155 -2.64 -20.49 -28.11
N ALA A 156 -3.58 -20.65 -29.06
CA ALA A 156 -3.87 -21.81 -29.92
C ALA A 156 -4.13 -23.19 -29.25
N PRO A 157 -5.02 -24.02 -29.84
CA PRO A 157 -5.51 -25.25 -29.23
C PRO A 157 -4.39 -26.23 -28.89
N VAL A 158 -4.57 -26.87 -27.74
CA VAL A 158 -3.95 -28.14 -27.36
C VAL A 158 -3.89 -29.02 -28.60
N ASN A 159 -2.68 -29.30 -29.08
CA ASN A 159 -2.46 -30.40 -30.01
C ASN A 159 -2.83 -31.66 -29.22
N VAL A 160 -4.07 -32.11 -29.39
CA VAL A 160 -4.55 -33.38 -28.88
C VAL A 160 -3.67 -34.42 -29.56
N VAL A 161 -2.67 -34.91 -28.82
CA VAL A 161 -1.93 -36.10 -29.22
C VAL A 161 -2.97 -37.18 -29.37
N ALA A 162 -3.26 -37.53 -30.63
CA ALA A 162 -4.10 -38.65 -30.98
C ALA A 162 -3.50 -39.91 -30.34
N ALA A 163 -4.04 -40.30 -29.18
CA ALA A 163 -3.91 -41.64 -28.67
C ALA A 163 -4.82 -42.55 -29.52
N THR A 164 -4.46 -42.74 -30.80
CA THR A 164 -5.01 -43.83 -31.60
C THR A 164 -4.24 -45.10 -31.22
N THR A 165 -4.61 -45.68 -30.07
CA THR A 165 -4.35 -47.09 -29.81
C THR A 165 -5.14 -47.91 -30.82
N VAL A 166 -4.49 -48.28 -31.93
CA VAL A 166 -4.96 -49.37 -32.80
C VAL A 166 -4.75 -50.67 -32.03
N ILE A 167 -5.71 -51.01 -31.16
CA ILE A 167 -5.85 -52.37 -30.65
C ILE A 167 -6.44 -53.21 -31.79
N LYS A 168 -5.60 -54.12 -32.27
CA LYS A 168 -5.85 -55.20 -33.21
C LYS A 168 -7.20 -55.90 -32.90
N ALA A 169 -8.06 -55.96 -33.90
CA ALA A 169 -9.33 -56.67 -33.83
C ALA A 169 -9.15 -58.14 -33.43
N ARG A 170 -9.89 -58.60 -32.41
CA ARG A 170 -10.41 -59.97 -32.35
C ARG A 170 -11.70 -60.05 -31.54
N LYS A 171 -12.78 -60.28 -32.31
CA LYS A 171 -13.90 -61.19 -32.05
C LYS A 171 -14.87 -60.86 -30.89
N ALA A 172 -16.03 -60.41 -31.34
CA ALA A 172 -17.37 -60.53 -30.76
C ALA A 172 -17.59 -61.65 -29.74
N LYS A 173 -18.39 -61.38 -28.70
CA LYS A 173 -19.74 -61.96 -28.57
C LYS A 173 -20.56 -61.25 -27.46
N ALA A 174 -21.84 -61.13 -27.77
CA ALA A 174 -22.94 -60.57 -27.00
C ALA A 174 -23.09 -61.05 -25.55
N ALA A 175 -23.76 -60.22 -24.74
CA ALA A 175 -25.05 -60.50 -24.10
C ALA A 175 -25.12 -60.03 -22.63
N ALA A 176 -26.25 -59.37 -22.31
CA ALA A 176 -26.98 -59.35 -21.03
C ALA A 176 -26.18 -59.00 -19.74
N THR A 177 -26.61 -58.13 -18.84
CA THR A 177 -27.87 -58.17 -18.08
C THR A 177 -27.90 -56.94 -17.16
N ALA A 178 -29.10 -56.43 -16.86
CA ALA A 178 -29.35 -55.30 -15.97
C ALA A 178 -29.32 -55.69 -14.46
N PRO A 179 -29.99 -54.96 -13.53
CA PRO A 179 -29.44 -54.03 -12.52
C PRO A 179 -29.66 -54.50 -11.06
N LYS A 180 -29.15 -53.76 -10.04
CA LYS A 180 -29.66 -53.60 -8.64
C LYS A 180 -28.56 -52.99 -7.74
N ALA A 181 -28.73 -51.89 -7.01
CA ALA A 181 -29.63 -51.52 -5.89
C ALA A 181 -28.91 -51.61 -4.52
N ALA A 182 -28.81 -50.43 -3.88
CA ALA A 182 -28.84 -50.09 -2.44
C ALA A 182 -28.04 -50.91 -1.41
N LYS A 183 -27.25 -50.20 -0.57
CA LYS A 183 -27.44 -50.26 0.90
C LYS A 183 -26.90 -49.02 1.62
N VAL A 184 -27.76 -48.47 2.46
CA VAL A 184 -27.50 -47.49 3.52
C VAL A 184 -27.01 -48.24 4.76
N GLU A 185 -25.99 -47.76 5.45
CA GLU A 185 -25.88 -47.99 6.90
C GLU A 185 -25.10 -46.87 7.61
N LYS A 186 -25.65 -46.48 8.75
CA LYS A 186 -25.38 -45.31 9.61
C LYS A 186 -24.93 -45.88 10.95
N VAL A 187 -23.79 -45.47 11.52
CA VAL A 187 -23.58 -45.59 12.99
C VAL A 187 -22.66 -44.49 13.53
N ALA A 188 -23.21 -43.75 14.51
CA ALA A 188 -22.66 -43.07 15.70
C ALA A 188 -21.31 -42.29 15.62
N ALA A 189 -21.20 -41.03 16.01
CA ALA A 189 -21.52 -40.38 17.30
C ALA A 189 -20.62 -40.79 18.49
N ALA A 190 -19.84 -39.78 18.92
CA ALA A 190 -19.41 -39.43 20.28
C ALA A 190 -18.18 -40.13 20.92
N ALA A 191 -17.42 -39.24 21.58
CA ALA A 191 -16.45 -39.42 22.67
C ALA A 191 -15.06 -39.93 22.31
#